data_AF-A0A017S0I2-F1
#
_entry.id   AF-A0A017S0I2-F1
#
_cell.length_a   1.000
_cell.length_b   1.000
_cell.length_c   1.000
_cell.angle_alpha   90.00
_cell.angle_beta   90.00
_cell.angle_gamma   90.00
#
_symmetry.space_group_name_H-M   'P 1'
#
loop_
_entity.id
_entity.type
_entity.pdbx_description
1 polymer ?
#
loop_
_entity_poly.entity_id
_entity_poly.type
_entity_poly.pdbx_seq_one_letter_code
_entity_poly.pdbx_strand_id
1 'polypeptide(L)'
;MMKKNEKKRKKGFTLVELIVVIAILGILAAVTVPRFTGYQDKAKSTQTLVNAKQIATAIDSLIAEGKTVDEASIRSLSGVSGGTLTLDNNVGTNGFFTFDEGGYRAVRNTQNSGVTITGKTPTSGL
;
A
#
# COMPACT_ATOMS: atom_id res chain seq x y z
N MET A 1 34.16 63.37 17.09
CA MET A 1 32.86 62.83 16.62
C MET A 1 32.74 61.40 17.15
N MET A 2 31.90 61.14 18.16
CA MET A 2 31.83 59.86 18.87
C MET A 2 30.66 59.02 18.32
N LYS A 3 30.93 57.89 17.66
CA LYS A 3 29.90 56.95 17.19
C LYS A 3 29.38 56.12 18.37
N LYS A 4 28.11 56.30 18.72
CA LYS A 4 27.42 55.55 19.78
C LYS A 4 27.08 54.14 19.24
N ASN A 5 27.74 53.11 19.75
CA ASN A 5 27.43 51.72 19.41
C ASN A 5 26.16 51.28 20.17
N GLU A 6 25.04 51.25 19.46
CA GLU A 6 23.79 50.68 19.98
C GLU A 6 23.92 49.16 20.09
N LYS A 7 24.11 48.66 21.32
CA LYS A 7 24.01 47.23 21.63
C LYS A 7 22.56 46.79 21.43
N LYS A 8 22.22 46.28 20.24
CA LYS A 8 20.93 45.61 19.99
C LYS A 8 20.76 44.52 21.04
N ARG A 9 19.75 44.65 21.89
CA ARG A 9 19.42 43.62 22.90
C ARG A 9 19.01 42.36 22.17
N LYS A 10 19.86 41.33 22.22
CA LYS A 10 19.49 40.00 21.74
C LYS A 10 18.39 39.47 22.66
N LYS A 11 17.16 39.42 22.15
CA LYS A 11 16.06 38.72 22.83
C LYS A 11 16.40 37.23 22.80
N GLY A 12 16.75 36.67 23.95
CA GLY A 12 16.94 35.23 24.10
C GLY A 12 15.59 34.54 24.23
N PHE A 13 15.51 33.30 23.74
CA PHE A 13 14.35 32.42 23.92
C PHE A 13 14.27 32.02 25.40
N THR A 14 13.09 32.09 26.00
CA THR A 14 12.90 31.72 27.41
C THR A 14 12.75 30.21 27.54
N LEU A 15 13.21 29.63 28.66
CA LEU A 15 13.00 28.21 28.95
C LEU A 15 11.50 27.86 29.05
N VAL A 16 10.68 28.81 29.51
CA VAL A 16 9.23 28.65 29.60
C VAL A 16 8.60 28.52 28.21
N GLU A 17 9.02 29.33 27.24
CA GLU A 17 8.57 29.19 25.84
C GLU A 17 8.93 27.82 25.28
N LEU A 18 10.11 27.28 25.61
CA LEU A 18 10.51 25.94 25.15
C LEU A 18 9.66 24.84 25.79
N ILE A 19 9.38 24.93 27.09
CA ILE A 19 8.60 23.93 27.84
C ILE A 19 7.16 23.85 27.32
N VAL A 20 6.54 24.99 27.03
CA VAL A 20 5.18 25.01 26.48
C VAL A 20 5.14 24.40 25.08
N VAL A 21 6.16 24.65 24.25
CA VAL A 21 6.23 24.08 22.90
C VAL A 21 6.35 22.55 22.93
N ILE A 22 7.25 21.99 23.75
CA ILE A 22 7.38 20.53 23.84
C ILE A 22 6.15 19.87 24.47
N ALA A 23 5.46 20.57 25.39
CA ALA A 23 4.20 20.09 25.96
C ALA A 23 3.11 19.97 24.90
N ILE A 24 2.95 20.99 24.05
CA ILE A 24 1.98 20.96 22.93
C ILE A 24 2.38 19.90 21.89
N LEU A 25 3.67 19.81 21.54
CA LEU A 25 4.18 18.78 20.61
C LEU A 25 3.91 17.36 21.13
N GLY A 26 4.05 17.12 22.44
CA GLY A 26 3.73 15.84 23.07
C GLY A 26 2.26 15.45 22.93
N ILE A 27 1.34 16.39 23.14
CA ILE A 27 -0.11 16.17 22.97
C ILE A 27 -0.45 15.86 21.50
N LEU A 28 0.10 16.64 20.55
CA LEU A 28 -0.13 16.44 19.12
C LEU A 28 0.42 15.09 18.63
N ALA A 29 1.59 14.69 19.12
CA ALA A 29 2.21 13.41 18.77
C ALA A 29 1.35 12.21 19.25
N ALA A 30 0.82 12.28 20.47
CA ALA A 30 0.00 11.21 21.04
C ALA A 30 -1.28 10.93 20.23
N VAL A 31 -1.92 11.98 19.68
CA VAL A 31 -3.15 11.83 18.87
C VAL A 31 -2.86 11.35 17.45
N THR A 32 -1.68 11.67 16.90
CA THR A 32 -1.37 11.44 15.48
C THR A 32 -0.95 9.99 15.19
N VAL A 33 -0.19 9.36 16.09
CA VAL A 33 0.35 8.00 15.90
C VAL A 33 -0.72 6.90 15.69
N PRO A 34 -1.80 6.79 16.50
CA PRO A 34 -2.69 5.62 16.44
C PRO A 34 -3.49 5.50 15.13
N ARG A 35 -3.68 6.60 14.39
CA ARG A 35 -4.45 6.57 13.14
C ARG A 35 -3.64 6.08 11.94
N PHE A 36 -2.31 6.16 12.00
CA PHE A 36 -1.45 5.92 10.84
C PHE A 36 -1.41 4.44 10.41
N THR A 37 -1.52 3.51 11.36
CA THR A 37 -1.46 2.07 11.10
C THR A 37 -2.66 1.55 10.31
N GLY A 38 -3.89 1.99 10.66
CA GLY A 38 -5.11 1.59 9.95
C GLY A 38 -5.17 2.10 8.50
N TYR A 39 -4.65 3.31 8.24
CA TYR A 39 -4.57 3.84 6.88
C TYR A 39 -3.59 3.07 6.00
N GLN A 40 -2.44 2.67 6.54
CA GLN A 40 -1.49 1.84 5.80
C GLN A 40 -2.08 0.47 5.47
N ASP A 41 -2.77 -0.16 6.41
CA ASP A 41 -3.41 -1.46 6.19
C ASP A 41 -4.49 -1.39 5.10
N LYS A 42 -5.34 -0.36 5.15
CA LYS A 42 -6.35 -0.12 4.11
C LYS A 42 -5.72 0.18 2.75
N ALA A 43 -4.64 0.96 2.72
CA ALA A 43 -3.91 1.28 1.49
C ALA A 43 -3.32 0.00 0.86
N LYS A 44 -2.68 -0.86 1.66
CA LYS A 44 -2.14 -2.15 1.19
C LYS A 44 -3.25 -3.06 0.65
N SER A 45 -4.33 -3.24 1.39
CA SER A 45 -5.47 -4.06 0.91
C SER A 45 -6.07 -3.52 -0.38
N THR A 46 -6.17 -2.19 -0.51
CA THR A 46 -6.69 -1.56 -1.73
C THR A 46 -5.72 -1.73 -2.90
N GLN A 47 -4.41 -1.59 -2.66
CA GLN A 47 -3.38 -1.81 -3.67
C GLN A 47 -3.43 -3.24 -4.22
N THR A 48 -3.46 -4.24 -3.34
CA THR A 48 -3.57 -5.65 -3.74
C THR A 48 -4.82 -5.89 -4.58
N LEU A 49 -5.95 -5.27 -4.22
CA LEU A 49 -7.19 -5.39 -4.99
C LEU A 49 -7.08 -4.76 -6.38
N VAL A 50 -6.48 -3.57 -6.49
CA VAL A 50 -6.28 -2.89 -7.78
C VAL A 50 -5.35 -3.71 -8.68
N ASN A 51 -4.22 -4.16 -8.15
CA ASN A 51 -3.27 -4.99 -8.88
C ASN A 51 -3.91 -6.31 -9.33
N ALA A 52 -4.66 -6.98 -8.45
CA ALA A 52 -5.37 -8.20 -8.81
C ALA A 52 -6.47 -7.97 -9.87
N LYS A 53 -7.11 -6.79 -9.91
CA LYS A 53 -8.03 -6.44 -11.00
C LYS A 53 -7.29 -6.24 -12.33
N GLN A 54 -6.12 -5.62 -12.32
CA GLN A 54 -5.29 -5.50 -13.54
C GLN A 54 -4.87 -6.87 -14.07
N ILE A 55 -4.50 -7.79 -13.16
CA ILE A 55 -4.22 -9.20 -13.48
C ILE A 55 -5.45 -9.88 -14.09
N ALA A 56 -6.63 -9.69 -13.51
CA ALA A 56 -7.87 -10.25 -14.04
C ALA A 56 -8.17 -9.76 -15.46
N THR A 57 -8.04 -8.45 -15.72
CA THR A 57 -8.22 -7.88 -17.06
C THR A 57 -7.21 -8.44 -18.06
N ALA A 58 -5.95 -8.61 -17.65
CA ALA A 58 -4.92 -9.21 -18.51
C ALA A 58 -5.26 -10.67 -18.86
N ILE A 59 -5.72 -11.47 -17.89
CA ILE A 59 -6.18 -12.83 -18.12
C ILE A 59 -7.34 -12.84 -19.12
N ASP A 60 -8.35 -11.99 -18.92
CA ASP A 60 -9.53 -11.93 -19.80
C ASP A 60 -9.12 -11.53 -21.24
N SER A 61 -8.15 -10.62 -21.40
CA SER A 61 -7.60 -10.25 -22.72
C SER A 61 -6.87 -11.42 -23.39
N LEU A 62 -6.04 -12.16 -22.65
CA LEU A 62 -5.33 -13.32 -23.19
C LEU A 62 -6.30 -14.42 -23.63
N ILE A 63 -7.37 -14.65 -22.87
CA ILE A 63 -8.44 -15.59 -23.23
C ILE A 63 -9.15 -15.12 -24.50
N ALA A 64 -9.50 -13.83 -24.59
CA ALA A 64 -10.17 -13.26 -25.77
C ALA A 64 -9.32 -13.37 -27.04
N GLU A 65 -8.00 -13.28 -26.90
CA GLU A 65 -7.03 -13.45 -28.00
C GLU A 65 -6.71 -14.92 -28.32
N GLY A 66 -7.23 -15.88 -27.53
CA GLY A 66 -6.92 -17.30 -27.67
C GLY A 66 -5.46 -17.65 -27.33
N LYS A 67 -4.78 -16.81 -26.55
CA LYS A 67 -3.39 -16.99 -26.13
C LYS A 67 -3.31 -17.86 -24.87
N THR A 68 -2.13 -18.44 -24.64
CA THR A 68 -1.84 -19.17 -23.41
C THR A 68 -1.86 -18.21 -22.21
N VAL A 69 -2.52 -18.65 -21.13
CA VAL A 69 -2.59 -17.89 -19.89
C VAL A 69 -1.52 -18.41 -18.94
N ASP A 70 -0.32 -17.84 -19.04
CA ASP A 70 0.83 -18.12 -18.17
C ASP A 70 1.24 -16.87 -17.38
N GLU A 71 1.98 -17.06 -16.28
CA GLU A 71 2.36 -15.96 -15.38
C GLU A 71 3.17 -14.86 -16.09
N ALA A 72 4.06 -15.22 -17.01
CA ALA A 72 4.91 -14.25 -17.70
C ALA A 72 4.07 -13.36 -18.63
N SER A 73 3.17 -13.96 -19.41
CA SER A 73 2.25 -13.23 -20.29
C SER A 73 1.32 -12.31 -19.50
N ILE A 74 0.77 -12.78 -18.38
CA ILE A 74 -0.11 -11.98 -17.51
C ILE A 74 0.65 -10.79 -16.92
N ARG A 75 1.86 -11.00 -16.40
CA ARG A 75 2.66 -9.91 -15.81
C ARG A 75 3.06 -8.87 -16.85
N SER A 76 3.43 -9.31 -18.05
CA SER A 76 3.75 -8.40 -19.14
C SER A 76 2.56 -7.54 -19.55
N LEU A 77 1.34 -8.09 -19.53
CA LEU A 77 0.14 -7.39 -19.97
C LEU A 77 -0.51 -6.55 -18.86
N SER A 78 -0.51 -7.04 -17.62
CA SER A 78 -1.10 -6.33 -16.47
C SER A 78 -0.26 -5.15 -15.98
N GLY A 79 1.06 -5.15 -16.26
CA GLY A 79 1.99 -4.15 -15.75
C GLY A 79 2.24 -4.24 -14.23
N VAL A 80 1.68 -5.26 -13.57
CA VAL A 80 1.84 -5.45 -12.13
C VAL A 80 3.21 -6.05 -11.85
N SER A 81 4.02 -5.27 -11.13
CA SER A 81 5.35 -5.64 -10.68
C SER A 81 5.33 -5.90 -9.17
N GLY A 82 5.96 -6.99 -8.72
CA GLY A 82 5.88 -7.45 -7.34
C GLY A 82 4.72 -8.43 -7.08
N GLY A 83 4.58 -8.81 -5.81
CA GLY A 83 3.63 -9.81 -5.33
C GLY A 83 3.85 -11.22 -5.90
N THR A 84 3.26 -12.21 -5.25
CA THR A 84 3.24 -13.59 -5.74
C THR A 84 1.94 -13.83 -6.47
N LEU A 85 2.03 -14.18 -7.76
CA LEU A 85 0.89 -14.65 -8.54
C LEU A 85 0.94 -16.17 -8.56
N THR A 86 -0.16 -16.83 -8.22
CA THR A 86 -0.29 -18.29 -8.37
C THR A 86 -1.50 -18.56 -9.24
N LEU A 87 -1.30 -19.39 -10.25
CA LEU A 87 -2.32 -19.75 -11.23
C LEU A 87 -2.73 -21.20 -11.02
N ASP A 88 -4.03 -21.46 -11.02
CA ASP A 88 -4.52 -22.82 -11.22
C ASP A 88 -4.35 -23.24 -12.69
N ASN A 89 -4.22 -24.55 -12.92
CA ASN A 89 -4.08 -25.13 -14.26
C ASN A 89 -5.25 -24.78 -15.21
N ASN A 90 -6.38 -24.33 -14.67
CA ASN A 90 -7.58 -23.98 -15.44
C ASN A 90 -7.90 -22.49 -15.44
N VAL A 91 -6.95 -21.59 -15.10
CA VAL A 91 -7.21 -20.14 -14.98
C VAL A 91 -7.84 -19.51 -16.25
N GLY A 92 -7.67 -20.11 -17.43
CA GLY A 92 -8.31 -19.71 -18.68
C GLY A 92 -9.76 -20.19 -18.90
N THR A 93 -10.31 -21.01 -18.02
CA THR A 93 -11.67 -21.57 -18.11
C THR A 93 -12.38 -21.50 -16.76
N ASN A 94 -12.13 -22.45 -15.86
CA ASN A 94 -12.87 -22.61 -14.60
C ASN A 94 -11.98 -22.51 -13.34
N GLY A 95 -10.70 -22.22 -13.53
CA GLY A 95 -9.72 -22.13 -12.47
C GLY A 95 -9.81 -20.82 -11.71
N PHE A 96 -8.83 -20.64 -10.84
CA PHE A 96 -8.66 -19.44 -10.05
C PHE A 96 -7.24 -18.92 -10.19
N PHE A 97 -7.04 -17.65 -9.87
CA PHE A 97 -5.72 -17.14 -9.55
C PHE A 97 -5.73 -16.57 -8.14
N THR A 98 -4.57 -16.62 -7.49
CA THR A 98 -4.31 -15.91 -6.24
C THR A 98 -3.20 -14.89 -6.46
N PHE A 99 -3.37 -13.70 -5.89
CA PHE A 99 -2.35 -12.66 -5.89
C PHE A 99 -2.09 -12.19 -4.46
N ASP A 100 -0.85 -12.34 -4.03
CA ASP A 100 -0.40 -12.06 -2.66
C ASP A 100 0.59 -10.90 -2.64
N GLU A 101 0.22 -9.81 -1.97
CA GLU A 101 1.04 -8.61 -1.90
C GLU A 101 0.80 -7.85 -0.60
N GLY A 102 1.87 -7.33 0.02
CA GLY A 102 1.75 -6.45 1.19
C GLY A 102 1.07 -7.09 2.41
N GLY A 103 1.03 -8.43 2.48
CA GLY A 103 0.36 -9.17 3.54
C GLY A 103 -1.14 -9.38 3.30
N TYR A 104 -1.64 -9.19 2.08
CA TYR A 104 -3.04 -9.42 1.68
C TYR A 104 -3.12 -10.38 0.51
N ARG A 105 -4.18 -11.18 0.47
CA ARG A 105 -4.48 -12.11 -0.62
C ARG A 105 -5.73 -11.69 -1.38
N ALA A 106 -5.61 -11.56 -2.69
CA ALA A 106 -6.72 -11.46 -3.62
C ALA A 106 -6.92 -12.78 -4.35
N VAL A 107 -8.17 -13.17 -4.58
CA VAL A 107 -8.56 -14.38 -5.30
C VAL A 107 -9.64 -14.03 -6.31
N ARG A 108 -9.54 -14.60 -7.51
CA ARG A 108 -10.62 -14.58 -8.51
C ARG A 108 -10.88 -16.00 -8.97
N ASN A 109 -12.15 -16.35 -9.13
CA ASN A 109 -12.57 -17.53 -9.89
C ASN A 109 -12.94 -17.07 -11.31
N THR A 110 -12.45 -17.71 -12.36
CA THR A 110 -12.70 -17.30 -13.75
C THR A 110 -14.19 -17.30 -14.12
N GLN A 111 -15.04 -18.10 -13.45
CA GLN A 111 -16.50 -18.09 -13.64
C GLN A 111 -17.20 -16.91 -12.95
N ASN A 112 -16.62 -16.36 -11.88
CA ASN A 112 -17.14 -15.21 -11.17
C ASN A 112 -16.18 -14.06 -11.40
N SER A 113 -16.44 -13.21 -12.39
CA SER A 113 -15.52 -12.16 -12.86
C SER A 113 -15.01 -11.19 -11.79
N GLY A 114 -15.57 -11.20 -10.58
CA GLY A 114 -15.15 -10.41 -9.43
C GLY A 114 -13.90 -10.93 -8.71
N VAL A 115 -12.94 -10.03 -8.52
CA VAL A 115 -11.79 -10.23 -7.62
C VAL A 115 -12.21 -9.93 -6.19
N THR A 116 -11.91 -10.84 -5.26
CA THR A 116 -12.22 -10.70 -3.83
C THR A 116 -10.96 -10.74 -2.99
N ILE A 117 -10.87 -9.87 -1.96
CA ILE A 117 -9.82 -9.97 -0.93
C ILE A 117 -10.23 -11.03 0.09
N THR A 118 -9.42 -12.07 0.26
CA THR A 118 -9.66 -13.16 1.22
C THR A 118 -9.17 -12.83 2.63
N GLY A 119 -8.43 -11.73 2.79
CA GLY A 119 -7.94 -11.23 4.08
C GLY A 119 -6.43 -11.02 4.09
N LYS A 120 -5.87 -10.81 5.29
CA LYS A 120 -4.40 -10.82 5.45
C LYS A 120 -3.90 -12.22 5.12
N THR A 121 -2.83 -12.33 4.33
CA THR A 121 -2.15 -13.61 4.14
C THR A 121 -1.75 -14.15 5.51
N PRO A 122 -1.85 -15.47 5.76
CA PRO A 122 -1.19 -16.04 6.90
C PRO A 122 0.29 -15.69 6.73
N THR A 123 0.80 -14.75 7.52
CA THR A 123 2.23 -14.65 7.75
C THR A 123 2.62 -16.01 8.27
N SER A 124 3.43 -16.75 7.53
CA SER A 124 4.04 -18.00 7.98
C SER A 124 4.75 -17.70 9.29
N GLY A 125 4.03 -17.87 10.39
CA GLY A 125 4.47 -17.57 11.73
C GLY A 125 5.17 -18.79 12.26
N LEU A 126 6.43 -18.93 11.83
CA LEU A 126 7.65 -19.36 12.53
C LEU A 126 8.70 -19.73 11.48
#